data_AF-A0A7Y6AYA4-F1
#
_entry.id   AF-A0A7Y6AYA4-F1
#
_cell.length_a   1.000
_cell.length_b   1.000
_cell.length_c   1.000
_cell.angle_alpha   90.00
_cell.angle_beta   90.00
_cell.angle_gamma   90.00
#
_symmetry.space_group_name_H-M   'P 1'
#
loop_
_entity.id
_entity.type
_entity.pdbx_description
1 polymer ?
#
loop_
_entity_poly.entity_id
_entity_poly.type
_entity_poly.pdbx_seq_one_letter_code
_entity_poly.pdbx_strand_id
1 'polypeptide(L)'
;MFINVLEAKEFCNNRTNSRLSEEEALDKIRQLETYINDAPSEHSKLLFQEWIDEIRDWIDSDERKKGEFPQGIDQIILDIIEVRAFIHALQKTPSAQNRLGNSFFWQQWLIGSAHTIIVGIGKLVSTDPRDNSLANLWKEVGIWIKGDGACDIDEATFIEQAFRRKTGYFDNKNSKTFNYRNKSIAHNEHSPEITWDDLDPDMRILVRSWSLLVAWSSFGILNPFRTNKEAFGGLESFFSAEEITKLGSERNSYLDMVKGWSTTYLHTKASDPGRGAFSKGVKISISHLD
;
A
#
# COMPACT_ATOMS: atom_id res chain seq x y z
N MET A 1 13.59 -21.98 4.42
CA MET A 1 13.38 -22.49 3.06
C MET A 1 12.05 -23.21 3.09
N PHE A 2 11.07 -22.75 2.32
CA PHE A 2 9.70 -23.29 2.34
C PHE A 2 9.68 -24.71 1.74
N ILE A 3 8.81 -25.55 2.29
CA ILE A 3 8.60 -26.94 1.86
C ILE A 3 7.69 -26.98 0.63
N ASN A 4 6.74 -26.05 0.52
CA ASN A 4 5.80 -25.97 -0.60
C ASN A 4 5.31 -24.52 -0.86
N VAL A 5 4.52 -24.36 -1.93
CA VAL A 5 3.94 -23.06 -2.35
C VAL A 5 2.98 -22.48 -1.30
N LEU A 6 2.25 -23.34 -0.59
CA LEU A 6 1.26 -22.91 0.40
C LEU A 6 1.95 -22.22 1.59
N GLU A 7 3.00 -22.82 2.13
CA GLU A 7 3.81 -22.23 3.21
C GLU A 7 4.43 -20.89 2.78
N ALA A 8 4.87 -20.77 1.52
CA ALA A 8 5.39 -19.52 0.99
C ALA A 8 4.29 -18.44 0.86
N LYS A 9 3.06 -18.81 0.51
CA LYS A 9 1.89 -17.91 0.46
C LYS A 9 1.47 -17.45 1.86
N GLU A 10 1.42 -18.36 2.83
CA GLU A 10 1.14 -18.05 4.25
C GLU A 10 2.18 -17.10 4.82
N PHE A 11 3.48 -17.39 4.60
CA PHE A 11 4.56 -16.49 4.99
C PHE A 11 4.41 -15.12 4.36
N CYS A 12 4.09 -15.05 3.06
CA CYS A 12 3.84 -13.80 2.38
C CYS A 12 2.70 -13.01 3.02
N ASN A 13 1.55 -13.66 3.25
CA ASN A 13 0.36 -13.05 3.84
C ASN A 13 0.65 -12.48 5.25
N ASN A 14 1.41 -13.23 6.06
CA ASN A 14 1.81 -12.81 7.41
C ASN A 14 2.74 -11.59 7.44
N ARG A 15 3.52 -11.36 6.37
CA ARG A 15 4.43 -10.21 6.24
C ARG A 15 3.78 -9.00 5.61
N THR A 16 2.79 -9.21 4.74
CA THR A 16 2.02 -8.16 4.08
C THR A 16 0.97 -7.55 5.00
N ASN A 17 0.18 -8.39 5.67
CA ASN A 17 -0.89 -7.92 6.54
C ASN A 17 -0.33 -7.14 7.74
N SER A 18 -0.94 -6.00 8.05
CA SER A 18 -0.76 -5.39 9.36
C SER A 18 -1.46 -6.24 10.40
N ARG A 19 -0.85 -6.31 11.58
CA ARG A 19 -1.59 -6.64 12.78
C ARG A 19 -2.52 -5.47 13.06
N LEU A 20 -3.83 -5.75 12.97
CA LEU A 20 -4.92 -4.76 13.01
C LEU A 20 -4.87 -3.96 14.33
N SER A 21 -5.56 -2.83 14.45
CA SER A 21 -5.97 -2.37 15.79
C SER A 21 -7.10 -3.26 16.34
N GLU A 22 -7.43 -3.15 17.62
CA GLU A 22 -8.58 -3.88 18.19
C GLU A 22 -9.88 -3.59 17.44
N GLU A 23 -10.12 -2.31 17.17
CA GLU A 23 -11.33 -1.86 16.47
C GLU A 23 -11.38 -2.41 15.04
N GLU A 24 -10.28 -2.33 14.30
CA GLU A 24 -10.17 -2.87 12.94
C GLU A 24 -10.26 -4.40 12.91
N ALA A 25 -9.73 -5.09 13.94
CA ALA A 25 -9.85 -6.54 14.07
C ALA A 25 -11.29 -6.98 14.29
N LEU A 26 -12.00 -6.28 15.18
CA LEU A 26 -13.42 -6.54 15.43
C LEU A 26 -14.28 -6.24 14.20
N ASP A 27 -13.98 -5.15 13.48
CA ASP A 27 -14.65 -4.84 12.21
C ASP A 27 -14.40 -5.90 11.15
N LYS A 28 -13.16 -6.38 11.03
CA LYS A 28 -12.82 -7.42 10.06
C LYS A 28 -13.44 -8.77 10.40
N ILE A 29 -13.54 -9.12 11.69
CA ILE A 29 -14.31 -10.29 12.15
C ILE A 29 -15.77 -10.15 11.74
N ARG A 30 -16.42 -9.01 12.04
CA ARG A 30 -17.83 -8.78 11.65
C ARG A 30 -18.05 -8.94 10.14
N GLN A 31 -17.11 -8.45 9.33
CA GLN A 31 -17.16 -8.59 7.87
C GLN A 31 -16.99 -10.05 7.42
N LEU A 32 -16.02 -10.79 7.99
CA LEU A 32 -15.81 -12.20 7.69
C LEU A 32 -17.00 -13.07 8.12
N GLU A 33 -17.62 -12.78 9.26
CA GLU A 33 -18.85 -13.44 9.73
C GLU A 33 -20.00 -13.26 8.72
N THR A 34 -20.09 -12.07 8.11
CA THR A 34 -21.06 -11.81 7.03
C THR A 34 -20.76 -12.69 5.82
N TYR A 35 -19.49 -12.82 5.42
CA TYR A 35 -19.10 -13.67 4.28
C TYR A 35 -19.27 -15.16 4.52
N ILE A 36 -19.15 -15.65 5.76
CA ILE A 36 -19.47 -17.05 6.09
C ILE A 36 -20.95 -17.34 5.79
N ASN A 37 -21.84 -16.41 6.13
CA ASN A 37 -23.27 -16.56 5.87
C ASN A 37 -23.59 -16.60 4.37
N ASP A 38 -22.86 -15.81 3.58
CA ASP A 38 -23.08 -15.64 2.14
C ASP A 38 -22.21 -16.57 1.27
N ALA A 39 -21.32 -17.37 1.87
CA ALA A 39 -20.35 -18.17 1.14
C ALA A 39 -21.01 -19.33 0.36
N PRO A 40 -20.68 -19.50 -0.94
CA PRO A 40 -21.32 -20.49 -1.81
C PRO A 40 -20.80 -21.92 -1.59
N SER A 41 -19.71 -22.09 -0.84
CA SER A 41 -19.07 -23.39 -0.62
C SER A 41 -18.60 -23.58 0.81
N GLU A 42 -18.60 -24.82 1.28
CA GLU A 42 -18.14 -25.20 2.62
C GLU A 42 -16.64 -24.92 2.80
N HIS A 43 -15.86 -25.07 1.74
CA HIS A 43 -14.43 -24.74 1.76
C HIS A 43 -14.19 -23.26 2.02
N SER A 44 -14.97 -22.37 1.39
CA SER A 44 -14.88 -20.92 1.62
C SER A 44 -15.28 -20.56 3.05
N LYS A 45 -16.28 -21.23 3.62
CA LYS A 45 -16.70 -21.02 5.02
C LYS A 45 -15.60 -21.39 6.00
N LEU A 46 -14.97 -22.56 5.80
CA LEU A 46 -13.86 -23.03 6.64
C LEU A 46 -12.68 -22.06 6.59
N LEU A 47 -12.33 -21.58 5.39
CA LEU A 47 -11.25 -20.59 5.22
C LEU A 47 -11.54 -19.27 5.96
N PHE A 48 -12.77 -18.75 5.84
CA PHE A 48 -13.14 -17.52 6.55
C PHE A 48 -13.18 -17.72 8.06
N GLN A 49 -13.59 -18.90 8.53
CA GLN A 49 -13.57 -19.24 9.95
C GLN A 49 -12.13 -19.31 10.48
N GLU A 50 -11.21 -19.92 9.74
CA GLU A 50 -9.78 -19.95 10.07
C GLU A 50 -9.22 -18.52 10.21
N TRP A 51 -9.55 -17.62 9.28
CA TRP A 51 -9.13 -16.21 9.38
C TRP A 51 -9.74 -15.48 10.57
N ILE A 52 -10.99 -15.78 10.95
CA ILE A 52 -11.59 -15.21 12.18
C ILE A 52 -10.81 -15.68 13.40
N ASP A 53 -10.49 -16.97 13.46
CA ASP A 53 -9.78 -17.55 14.60
C ASP A 53 -8.36 -16.99 14.71
N GLU A 54 -7.64 -16.83 13.59
CA GLU A 54 -6.33 -16.14 13.55
C GLU A 54 -6.42 -14.70 14.07
N ILE A 55 -7.47 -13.95 13.70
CA ILE A 55 -7.65 -12.58 14.19
C ILE A 55 -7.95 -12.59 15.70
N ARG A 56 -8.75 -13.54 16.20
CA ARG A 56 -9.03 -13.68 17.64
C ARG A 56 -7.77 -14.05 18.43
N ASP A 57 -6.97 -14.98 17.94
CA ASP A 57 -5.70 -15.34 18.55
C ASP A 57 -4.74 -14.15 18.59
N TRP A 58 -4.72 -13.34 17.53
CA TRP A 58 -3.97 -12.09 17.53
C TRP A 58 -4.51 -11.07 18.55
N ILE A 59 -5.84 -10.92 18.69
CA ILE A 59 -6.48 -10.05 19.68
C ILE A 59 -6.02 -10.44 21.10
N ASP A 60 -5.85 -11.73 21.36
CA ASP A 60 -5.45 -12.24 22.67
C ASP A 60 -3.93 -12.37 22.86
N SER A 61 -3.14 -12.13 21.82
CA SER A 61 -1.68 -12.29 21.84
C SER A 61 -0.96 -11.35 22.82
N ASP A 62 0.10 -11.86 23.45
CA ASP A 62 0.97 -11.07 24.33
C ASP A 62 1.65 -9.92 23.58
N GLU A 63 1.97 -10.13 22.30
CA GLU A 63 2.59 -9.14 21.41
C GLU A 63 1.68 -7.91 21.26
N ARG A 64 0.38 -8.13 21.03
CA ARG A 64 -0.60 -7.04 21.02
C ARG A 64 -0.73 -6.39 22.39
N LYS A 65 -0.84 -7.17 23.47
CA LYS A 65 -0.98 -6.63 24.84
C LYS A 65 0.21 -5.77 25.26
N LYS A 66 1.40 -6.04 24.71
CA LYS A 66 2.63 -5.25 24.89
C LYS A 66 2.73 -4.04 23.96
N GLY A 67 1.78 -3.85 23.06
CA GLY A 67 1.80 -2.76 22.07
C GLY A 67 2.81 -2.96 20.95
N GLU A 68 3.24 -4.21 20.70
CA GLU A 68 4.14 -4.56 19.61
C GLU A 68 3.33 -4.74 18.33
N PHE A 69 3.03 -3.63 17.66
CA PHE A 69 2.33 -3.60 16.38
C PHE A 69 3.34 -3.44 15.24
N PRO A 70 3.95 -4.52 14.71
CA PRO A 70 4.71 -4.40 13.47
C PRO A 70 3.74 -3.95 12.37
N GLN A 71 4.01 -2.79 11.78
CA GLN A 71 3.30 -2.36 10.58
C GLN A 71 3.57 -3.38 9.47
N GLY A 72 2.50 -3.95 8.91
CA GLY A 72 2.58 -4.78 7.72
C GLY A 72 3.01 -3.95 6.51
N ILE A 73 3.56 -4.62 5.50
CA ILE A 73 3.95 -3.97 4.23
C ILE A 73 2.74 -3.27 3.59
N ASP A 74 1.53 -3.85 3.70
CA ASP A 74 0.28 -3.28 3.18
C ASP A 74 0.02 -1.89 3.76
N GLN A 75 0.13 -1.76 5.09
CA GLN A 75 -0.15 -0.49 5.77
C GLN A 75 0.79 0.60 5.28
N ILE A 76 2.09 0.30 5.16
CA ILE A 76 3.07 1.28 4.70
C ILE A 76 2.77 1.70 3.27
N ILE A 77 2.44 0.76 2.37
CA ILE A 77 2.07 1.06 0.98
C ILE A 77 0.81 1.91 0.91
N LEU A 78 -0.25 1.54 1.64
CA LEU A 78 -1.52 2.26 1.63
C LEU A 78 -1.37 3.68 2.19
N ASP A 79 -0.60 3.85 3.26
CA ASP A 79 -0.36 5.16 3.87
C ASP A 79 0.38 6.11 2.91
N ILE A 80 1.44 5.64 2.24
CA ILE A 80 2.17 6.50 1.29
C ILE A 80 1.28 6.88 0.08
N ILE A 81 0.42 5.97 -0.39
CA ILE A 81 -0.54 6.25 -1.46
C ILE A 81 -1.56 7.29 -1.02
N GLU A 82 -2.17 7.09 0.15
CA GLU A 82 -3.23 7.94 0.69
C GLU A 82 -2.73 9.38 0.87
N VAL A 83 -1.57 9.54 1.50
CA VAL A 83 -0.94 10.84 1.72
C VAL A 83 -0.60 11.51 0.39
N ARG A 84 -0.01 10.77 -0.55
CA ARG A 84 0.35 11.31 -1.86
C ARG A 84 -0.87 11.70 -2.69
N ALA A 85 -1.96 10.94 -2.61
CA ALA A 85 -3.23 11.24 -3.28
C ALA A 85 -3.85 12.53 -2.75
N PHE A 86 -3.80 12.76 -1.44
CA PHE A 86 -4.25 13.99 -0.81
C PHE A 86 -3.43 15.20 -1.29
N ILE A 87 -2.09 15.07 -1.30
CA ILE A 87 -1.19 16.12 -1.78
C ILE A 87 -1.43 16.41 -3.28
N HIS A 88 -1.61 15.36 -4.09
CA HIS A 88 -1.90 15.49 -5.51
C HIS A 88 -3.16 16.32 -5.74
N ALA A 89 -4.23 16.05 -4.99
CA ALA A 89 -5.48 16.79 -5.10
C ALA A 89 -5.30 18.30 -4.88
N LEU A 90 -4.48 18.67 -3.90
CA LEU A 90 -4.15 20.06 -3.62
C LEU A 90 -3.29 20.69 -4.71
N GLN A 91 -2.27 19.98 -5.22
CA GLN A 91 -1.44 20.46 -6.33
C GLN A 91 -2.26 20.75 -7.60
N LYS A 92 -3.31 19.96 -7.85
CA LYS A 92 -4.25 20.14 -8.97
C LYS A 92 -5.37 21.14 -8.68
N THR A 93 -5.41 21.69 -7.47
CA THR A 93 -6.35 22.72 -7.04
C THR A 93 -5.60 23.94 -6.50
N PRO A 94 -5.02 24.79 -7.38
CA PRO A 94 -4.15 25.89 -6.96
C PRO A 94 -4.80 26.89 -6.00
N SER A 95 -6.11 27.13 -6.12
CA SER A 95 -6.84 28.00 -5.19
C SER A 95 -6.79 27.45 -3.75
N ALA A 96 -6.96 26.14 -3.60
CA ALA A 96 -6.90 25.46 -2.31
C ALA A 96 -5.47 25.43 -1.75
N GLN A 97 -4.50 25.10 -2.61
CA GLN A 97 -3.09 25.10 -2.23
C GLN A 97 -2.61 26.48 -1.77
N ASN A 98 -2.97 27.55 -2.49
CA ASN A 98 -2.57 28.91 -2.14
C ASN A 98 -3.20 29.37 -0.82
N ARG A 99 -4.44 28.97 -0.53
CA ARG A 99 -5.11 29.29 0.74
C ARG A 99 -4.38 28.69 1.95
N LEU A 100 -3.80 27.50 1.76
CA LEU A 100 -3.08 26.79 2.82
C LEU A 100 -1.57 27.15 2.88
N GLY A 101 -0.99 27.66 1.78
CA GLY A 101 0.46 27.85 1.63
C GLY A 101 1.13 28.74 2.70
N ASN A 102 0.39 29.66 3.30
CA ASN A 102 0.88 30.56 4.36
C ASN A 102 0.59 30.06 5.79
N SER A 103 -0.10 28.94 5.95
CA SER A 103 -0.42 28.38 7.26
C SER A 103 0.77 27.59 7.81
N PHE A 104 1.27 27.96 8.99
CA PHE A 104 2.32 27.21 9.67
C PHE A 104 1.92 25.75 9.90
N PHE A 105 0.69 25.52 10.37
CA PHE A 105 0.16 24.17 10.58
C PHE A 105 0.21 23.36 9.28
N TRP A 106 -0.22 23.96 8.17
CA TRP A 106 -0.22 23.29 6.88
C TRP A 106 1.19 22.96 6.38
N GLN A 107 2.13 23.90 6.53
CA GLN A 107 3.52 23.67 6.19
C GLN A 107 4.13 22.52 7.01
N GLN A 108 3.85 22.45 8.32
CA GLN A 108 4.29 21.34 9.17
C GLN A 108 3.64 20.01 8.76
N TRP A 109 2.34 20.01 8.47
CA TRP A 109 1.64 18.82 7.97
C TRP A 109 2.24 18.32 6.65
N LEU A 110 2.57 19.23 5.74
CA LEU A 110 3.16 18.89 4.45
C LEU A 110 4.59 18.32 4.60
N ILE A 111 5.40 18.89 5.50
CA ILE A 111 6.73 18.37 5.84
C ILE A 111 6.61 16.96 6.45
N GLY A 112 5.70 16.78 7.41
CA GLY A 112 5.44 15.47 8.02
C GLY A 112 4.98 14.44 6.98
N SER A 113 4.10 14.85 6.06
CA SER A 113 3.62 14.02 4.96
C SER A 113 4.73 13.62 3.99
N ALA A 114 5.63 14.55 3.64
CA ALA A 114 6.83 14.24 2.85
C ALA A 114 7.70 13.20 3.56
N HIS A 115 7.95 13.39 4.86
CA HIS A 115 8.73 12.46 5.66
C HIS A 115 8.10 11.07 5.71
N THR A 116 6.77 10.98 5.89
CA THR A 116 6.02 9.72 5.87
C THR A 116 6.25 8.95 4.56
N ILE A 117 6.14 9.61 3.40
CA ILE A 117 6.36 8.96 2.10
C ILE A 117 7.80 8.52 1.94
N ILE A 118 8.76 9.41 2.22
CA ILE A 118 10.20 9.16 2.03
C ILE A 118 10.69 8.02 2.94
N VAL A 119 10.28 8.02 4.21
CA VAL A 119 10.61 6.95 5.17
C VAL A 119 9.89 5.66 4.80
N GLY A 120 8.62 5.72 4.37
CA GLY A 120 7.87 4.56 3.90
C GLY A 120 8.58 3.85 2.75
N ILE A 121 8.98 4.60 1.71
CA ILE A 121 9.79 4.09 0.60
C ILE A 121 11.09 3.46 1.14
N GLY A 122 11.82 4.18 2.01
CA GLY A 122 13.06 3.68 2.61
C GLY A 122 12.91 2.36 3.38
N LYS A 123 11.81 2.20 4.14
CA LYS A 123 11.48 0.96 4.87
C LYS A 123 11.19 -0.19 3.89
N LEU A 124 10.38 0.07 2.86
CA LEU A 124 9.96 -0.95 1.89
C LEU A 124 11.13 -1.49 1.07
N VAL A 125 12.13 -0.64 0.76
CA VAL A 125 13.30 -1.03 -0.04
C VAL A 125 14.49 -1.50 0.81
N SER A 126 14.35 -1.53 2.14
CA SER A 126 15.45 -1.94 3.02
C SER A 126 15.89 -3.37 2.72
N THR A 127 17.19 -3.58 2.64
CA THR A 127 17.79 -4.92 2.46
C THR A 127 18.46 -5.43 3.74
N ASP A 128 18.23 -4.80 4.89
CA ASP A 128 18.66 -5.33 6.18
C ASP A 128 17.82 -6.58 6.49
N PRO A 129 18.42 -7.77 6.67
CA PRO A 129 17.66 -9.01 6.85
C PRO A 129 16.70 -9.03 8.05
N ARG A 130 16.85 -8.10 8.99
CA ARG A 130 15.98 -7.98 10.17
C ARG A 130 14.69 -7.22 9.88
N ASP A 131 14.66 -6.45 8.79
CA ASP A 131 13.53 -5.59 8.46
C ASP A 131 12.42 -6.37 7.76
N ASN A 132 11.16 -6.12 8.15
CA ASN A 132 9.99 -6.54 7.37
C ASN A 132 9.79 -5.59 6.18
N SER A 133 10.57 -5.78 5.13
CA SER A 133 10.55 -4.93 3.94
C SER A 133 10.02 -5.69 2.71
N LEU A 134 9.52 -4.94 1.73
CA LEU A 134 9.09 -5.48 0.45
C LEU A 134 10.27 -6.12 -0.30
N ALA A 135 11.45 -5.51 -0.25
CA ALA A 135 12.67 -6.06 -0.87
C ALA A 135 13.06 -7.42 -0.27
N ASN A 136 13.03 -7.56 1.06
CA ASN A 136 13.34 -8.83 1.72
C ASN A 136 12.26 -9.87 1.46
N LEU A 137 10.98 -9.49 1.51
CA LEU A 137 9.88 -10.40 1.21
C LEU A 137 10.00 -10.95 -0.23
N TRP A 138 10.23 -10.08 -1.21
CA TRP A 138 10.42 -10.50 -2.60
C TRP A 138 11.63 -11.42 -2.78
N LYS A 139 12.72 -11.18 -2.06
CA LYS A 139 13.89 -12.06 -2.06
C LYS A 139 13.57 -13.47 -1.55
N GLU A 140 12.71 -13.60 -0.55
CA GLU A 140 12.34 -14.90 0.04
C GLU A 140 11.32 -15.66 -0.82
N VAL A 141 10.29 -14.98 -1.36
CA VAL A 141 9.16 -15.64 -2.04
C VAL A 141 9.15 -15.50 -3.56
N GLY A 142 9.96 -14.62 -4.16
CA GLY A 142 9.93 -14.31 -5.59
C GLY A 142 10.14 -15.53 -6.49
N ILE A 143 11.01 -16.47 -6.09
CA ILE A 143 11.23 -17.72 -6.83
C ILE A 143 9.96 -18.61 -6.87
N TRP A 144 9.15 -18.58 -5.81
CA TRP A 144 7.91 -19.35 -5.72
C TRP A 144 6.81 -18.73 -6.58
N ILE A 145 6.69 -17.40 -6.59
CA ILE A 145 5.77 -16.67 -7.47
C ILE A 145 6.05 -17.00 -8.94
N LYS A 146 7.34 -16.99 -9.30
CA LYS A 146 7.81 -17.33 -10.66
C LYS A 146 7.52 -18.80 -11.00
N GLY A 147 7.79 -19.72 -10.06
CA GLY A 147 7.56 -21.15 -10.25
C GLY A 147 6.09 -21.53 -10.38
N ASP A 148 5.20 -20.82 -9.69
CA ASP A 148 3.73 -21.01 -9.72
C ASP A 148 3.08 -20.39 -10.97
N GLY A 149 3.85 -19.69 -11.82
CA GLY A 149 3.35 -19.01 -13.02
C GLY A 149 2.50 -17.77 -12.72
N ALA A 150 2.53 -17.27 -11.48
CA ALA A 150 1.73 -16.12 -11.04
C ALA A 150 2.30 -14.77 -11.47
N CYS A 151 3.54 -14.74 -11.97
CA CYS A 151 4.18 -13.56 -12.51
C CYS A 151 4.93 -13.92 -13.80
N ASP A 152 4.89 -13.00 -14.77
CA ASP A 152 5.74 -13.07 -15.94
C ASP A 152 7.23 -13.10 -15.55
N ILE A 153 8.02 -13.89 -16.28
CA ILE A 153 9.42 -14.14 -15.94
C ILE A 153 10.26 -12.86 -16.06
N ASP A 154 10.01 -12.05 -17.08
CA ASP A 154 10.75 -10.81 -17.32
C ASP A 154 10.36 -9.76 -16.29
N GLU A 155 9.08 -9.69 -15.91
CA GLU A 155 8.60 -8.85 -14.81
C GLU A 155 9.23 -9.23 -13.47
N ALA A 156 9.23 -10.52 -13.11
CA ALA A 156 9.84 -10.98 -11.87
C ALA A 156 11.35 -10.64 -11.83
N THR A 157 12.03 -10.85 -12.95
CA THR A 157 13.46 -10.52 -13.10
C THR A 157 13.72 -9.02 -12.99
N PHE A 158 12.85 -8.18 -13.58
CA PHE A 158 12.94 -6.73 -13.45
C PHE A 158 12.81 -6.28 -11.99
N ILE A 159 11.82 -6.81 -11.27
CA ILE A 159 11.59 -6.48 -9.86
C ILE A 159 12.77 -6.93 -8.98
N GLU A 160 13.26 -8.15 -9.18
CA GLU A 160 14.44 -8.66 -8.47
C GLU A 160 15.66 -7.74 -8.68
N GLN A 161 15.89 -7.29 -9.92
CA GLN A 161 16.96 -6.36 -10.23
C GLN A 161 16.74 -4.99 -9.58
N ALA A 162 15.51 -4.48 -9.56
CA ALA A 162 15.18 -3.20 -8.95
C ALA A 162 15.53 -3.15 -7.45
N PHE A 163 15.30 -4.26 -6.72
CA PHE A 163 15.62 -4.38 -5.29
C PHE A 163 17.08 -4.78 -4.98
N ARG A 164 17.94 -4.98 -5.98
CA ARG A 164 19.34 -5.34 -5.72
C ARG A 164 20.07 -4.24 -4.95
N ARG A 165 20.67 -4.62 -3.83
CA ARG A 165 21.50 -3.72 -3.03
C ARG A 165 22.61 -3.09 -3.87
N LYS A 166 22.76 -1.77 -3.80
CA LYS A 166 23.79 -0.93 -4.47
C LYS A 166 23.78 -0.89 -6.00
N THR A 167 23.04 -1.78 -6.68
CA THR A 167 23.09 -1.92 -8.15
C THR A 167 21.70 -1.91 -8.78
N GLY A 168 20.64 -1.97 -7.97
CA GLY A 168 19.27 -1.86 -8.40
C GLY A 168 18.82 -0.41 -8.57
N TYR A 169 17.52 -0.25 -8.77
CA TYR A 169 16.88 1.05 -8.99
C TYR A 169 16.91 1.93 -7.73
N PHE A 170 16.75 1.34 -6.54
CA PHE A 170 16.77 2.10 -5.29
C PHE A 170 18.20 2.36 -4.81
N ASP A 171 18.87 3.27 -5.51
CA ASP A 171 20.20 3.79 -5.18
C ASP A 171 20.24 5.33 -5.24
N ASN A 172 21.38 5.92 -4.92
CA ASN A 172 21.54 7.38 -4.89
C ASN A 172 21.51 8.04 -6.29
N LYS A 173 21.52 7.26 -7.37
CA LYS A 173 21.58 7.75 -8.75
C LYS A 173 20.23 7.70 -9.44
N ASN A 174 19.49 6.61 -9.25
CA ASN A 174 18.29 6.27 -10.00
C ASN A 174 17.01 6.64 -9.23
N SER A 175 17.03 6.60 -7.89
CA SER A 175 15.92 7.06 -7.04
C SER A 175 16.29 8.35 -6.32
N LYS A 176 15.67 9.46 -6.73
CA LYS A 176 15.84 10.75 -6.05
C LYS A 176 15.33 10.72 -4.62
N THR A 177 14.24 10.00 -4.35
CA THR A 177 13.68 9.83 -3.01
C THR A 177 14.66 9.12 -2.09
N PHE A 178 15.25 8.03 -2.57
CA PHE A 178 16.23 7.26 -1.82
C PHE A 178 17.51 8.06 -1.57
N ASN A 179 17.99 8.79 -2.58
CA ASN A 179 19.10 9.72 -2.43
C ASN A 179 18.80 10.79 -1.38
N TYR A 180 17.65 11.46 -1.46
CA TYR A 180 17.22 12.47 -0.51
C TYR A 180 17.20 11.93 0.93
N ARG A 181 16.62 10.74 1.14
CA ARG A 181 16.60 10.07 2.45
C ARG A 181 18.01 9.83 3.00
N ASN A 182 18.91 9.29 2.17
CA ASN A 182 20.28 9.00 2.60
C ASN A 182 21.06 10.28 2.91
N LYS A 183 20.89 11.34 2.12
CA LYS A 183 21.52 12.65 2.35
C LYS A 183 20.94 13.37 3.56
N SER A 184 19.64 13.26 3.82
CA SER A 184 18.99 13.84 5.00
C SER A 184 19.50 13.23 6.32
N ILE A 185 19.93 11.96 6.30
CA ILE A 185 20.57 11.30 7.44
C ILE A 185 22.05 11.67 7.53
N ALA A 186 22.71 11.85 6.38
CA ALA A 186 24.10 12.29 6.31
C ALA A 186 24.19 13.82 6.56
N HIS A 187 24.23 14.21 7.83
CA HIS A 187 24.21 15.60 8.33
C HIS A 187 25.17 16.63 7.68
N ASN A 188 26.11 16.21 6.81
CA ASN A 188 27.15 17.05 6.21
C ASN A 188 27.09 17.12 4.67
N GLU A 189 26.01 16.66 4.04
CA GLU A 189 25.90 16.64 2.58
C GLU A 189 24.72 17.48 2.09
N HIS A 190 24.90 18.14 0.93
CA HIS A 190 23.81 18.87 0.29
C HIS A 190 22.69 17.90 -0.09
N SER A 191 21.48 18.16 0.42
CA SER A 191 20.30 17.37 0.08
C SER A 191 19.86 17.70 -1.35
N PRO A 192 19.55 16.70 -2.19
CA PRO A 192 19.07 16.94 -3.54
C PRO A 192 17.69 17.63 -3.48
N GLU A 193 17.40 18.51 -4.44
CA GLU A 193 16.04 19.00 -4.62
C GLU A 193 15.14 17.87 -5.14
N ILE A 194 14.00 17.68 -4.48
CA ILE A 194 13.02 16.66 -4.84
C ILE A 194 11.64 17.29 -4.99
N THR A 195 10.92 16.89 -6.03
CA THR A 195 9.54 17.28 -6.29
C THR A 195 8.59 16.12 -6.06
N TRP A 196 7.30 16.40 -5.89
CA TRP A 196 6.28 15.34 -5.70
C TRP A 196 6.21 14.36 -6.89
N ASP A 197 6.51 14.82 -8.10
CA ASP A 197 6.51 14.00 -9.30
C ASP A 197 7.71 13.04 -9.36
N ASP A 198 8.78 13.32 -8.60
CA ASP A 198 9.93 12.42 -8.47
C ASP A 198 9.61 11.20 -7.57
N LEU A 199 8.51 11.22 -6.80
CA LEU A 199 8.11 10.12 -5.92
C LEU A 199 7.33 9.03 -6.68
N ASP A 200 6.54 9.43 -7.69
CA ASP A 200 5.61 8.54 -8.39
C ASP A 200 6.29 7.36 -9.11
N PRO A 201 7.49 7.50 -9.73
CA PRO A 201 8.23 6.37 -10.29
C PRO A 201 8.64 5.33 -9.25
N ASP A 202 9.10 5.78 -8.07
CA ASP A 202 9.49 4.91 -6.98
C ASP A 202 8.27 4.16 -6.43
N MET A 203 7.17 4.88 -6.20
CA MET A 203 5.90 4.30 -5.77
C MET A 203 5.34 3.30 -6.78
N ARG A 204 5.48 3.55 -8.09
CA ARG A 204 5.02 2.60 -9.13
C ARG A 204 5.72 1.25 -9.01
N ILE A 205 7.04 1.23 -8.84
CA ILE A 205 7.81 -0.02 -8.66
C ILE A 205 7.34 -0.75 -7.40
N LEU A 206 7.18 -0.02 -6.29
CA LEU A 206 6.73 -0.59 -5.03
C LEU A 206 5.31 -1.16 -5.13
N VAL A 207 4.36 -0.38 -5.63
CA VAL A 207 2.95 -0.79 -5.79
C VAL A 207 2.84 -2.01 -6.68
N ARG A 208 3.56 -2.05 -7.81
CA ARG A 208 3.51 -3.19 -8.72
C ARG A 208 4.11 -4.45 -8.08
N SER A 209 5.28 -4.35 -7.47
CA SER A 209 5.94 -5.47 -6.79
C SER A 209 5.08 -6.03 -5.65
N TRP A 210 4.55 -5.14 -4.83
CA TRP A 210 3.60 -5.46 -3.77
C TRP A 210 2.32 -6.11 -4.30
N SER A 211 1.77 -5.60 -5.41
CA SER A 211 0.52 -6.10 -5.94
C SER A 211 0.60 -7.55 -6.42
N LEU A 212 1.75 -7.95 -6.96
CA LEU A 212 1.99 -9.34 -7.36
C LEU A 212 2.05 -10.27 -6.14
N LEU A 213 2.62 -9.82 -5.01
CA LEU A 213 2.60 -10.57 -3.76
C LEU A 213 1.17 -10.80 -3.28
N VAL A 214 0.42 -9.71 -3.12
CA VAL A 214 -0.95 -9.74 -2.61
C VAL A 214 -1.87 -10.56 -3.52
N ALA A 215 -1.76 -10.37 -4.83
CA ALA A 215 -2.50 -11.13 -5.83
C ALA A 215 -2.09 -12.61 -5.90
N TRP A 216 -0.95 -12.98 -5.35
CA TRP A 216 -0.52 -14.38 -5.30
C TRP A 216 -0.91 -15.06 -3.98
N SER A 217 -0.85 -14.33 -2.86
CA SER A 217 -1.03 -14.89 -1.51
C SER A 217 -2.42 -14.70 -0.90
N SER A 218 -3.22 -13.73 -1.34
CA SER A 218 -4.51 -13.40 -0.71
C SER A 218 -5.60 -13.07 -1.72
N PHE A 219 -6.81 -12.75 -1.28
CA PHE A 219 -7.92 -12.34 -2.15
C PHE A 219 -7.86 -10.85 -2.56
N GLY A 220 -6.80 -10.12 -2.16
CA GLY A 220 -6.64 -8.68 -2.39
C GLY A 220 -7.25 -7.83 -1.29
N ILE A 221 -6.97 -6.52 -1.34
CA ILE A 221 -7.40 -5.54 -0.34
C ILE A 221 -8.74 -4.94 -0.77
N LEU A 222 -9.74 -5.11 0.08
CA LEU A 222 -11.06 -4.52 -0.07
C LEU A 222 -11.07 -3.12 0.54
N ASN A 223 -11.69 -2.17 -0.16
CA ASN A 223 -11.83 -0.76 0.28
C ASN A 223 -10.53 -0.17 0.86
N PRO A 224 -9.41 -0.22 0.11
CA PRO A 224 -8.07 0.11 0.59
C PRO A 224 -7.87 1.58 1.02
N PHE A 225 -8.78 2.47 0.62
CA PHE A 225 -8.62 3.91 0.79
C PHE A 225 -9.87 4.51 1.42
N ARG A 226 -9.67 5.59 2.18
CA ARG A 226 -10.76 6.37 2.76
C ARG A 226 -11.66 6.95 1.67
N THR A 227 -12.92 7.17 1.98
CA THR A 227 -13.83 7.93 1.12
C THR A 227 -13.39 9.40 1.06
N ASN A 228 -13.81 10.14 0.04
CA ASN A 228 -13.51 11.57 -0.04
C ASN A 228 -14.07 12.36 1.14
N LYS A 229 -15.21 11.93 1.71
CA LYS A 229 -15.79 12.55 2.90
C LYS A 229 -14.88 12.39 4.12
N GLU A 230 -14.28 11.23 4.30
CA GLU A 230 -13.33 10.97 5.38
C GLU A 230 -11.99 11.66 5.14
N ALA A 231 -11.50 11.66 3.90
CA ALA A 231 -10.22 12.26 3.54
C ALA A 231 -10.22 13.79 3.70
N PHE A 232 -11.30 14.46 3.30
CA PHE A 232 -11.41 15.93 3.37
C PHE A 232 -12.30 16.43 4.52
N GLY A 233 -12.75 15.53 5.40
CA GLY A 233 -13.58 15.88 6.54
C GLY A 233 -12.89 16.89 7.47
N GLY A 234 -13.63 17.91 7.89
CA GLY A 234 -13.11 19.00 8.72
C GLY A 234 -12.51 20.17 7.93
N LEU A 235 -12.42 20.07 6.61
CA LEU A 235 -11.93 21.15 5.74
C LEU A 235 -13.05 21.99 5.11
N GLU A 236 -14.31 21.65 5.38
CA GLU A 236 -15.49 22.31 4.79
C GLU A 236 -15.63 23.78 5.23
N SER A 237 -15.03 24.17 6.36
CA SER A 237 -14.97 25.57 6.82
C SER A 237 -13.92 26.40 6.08
N PHE A 238 -12.95 25.75 5.43
CA PHE A 238 -11.83 26.40 4.73
C PHE A 238 -12.04 26.45 3.21
N PHE A 239 -12.89 25.59 2.66
CA PHE A 239 -13.12 25.45 1.22
C PHE A 239 -14.60 25.50 0.88
N SER A 240 -14.90 26.05 -0.30
CA SER A 240 -16.25 25.96 -0.85
C SER A 240 -16.62 24.50 -1.18
N ALA A 241 -17.91 24.18 -1.24
CA ALA A 241 -18.38 22.85 -1.63
C ALA A 241 -17.88 22.42 -3.02
N GLU A 242 -17.72 23.37 -3.95
CA GLU A 242 -17.14 23.14 -5.28
C GLU A 242 -15.65 22.76 -5.17
N GLU A 243 -14.87 23.47 -4.35
CA GLU A 243 -13.47 23.13 -4.10
C GLU A 243 -13.32 21.76 -3.45
N ILE A 244 -14.13 21.41 -2.44
CA ILE A 244 -14.13 20.07 -1.82
C ILE A 244 -14.46 18.98 -2.85
N THR A 245 -15.43 19.23 -3.73
CA THR A 245 -15.79 18.29 -4.80
C THR A 245 -14.62 18.11 -5.77
N LYS A 246 -13.95 19.19 -6.15
CA LYS A 246 -12.78 19.16 -7.03
C LYS A 246 -11.61 18.42 -6.39
N LEU A 247 -11.30 18.68 -5.12
CA LEU A 247 -10.29 17.94 -4.35
C LEU A 247 -10.59 16.44 -4.34
N GLY A 248 -11.85 16.07 -4.13
CA GLY A 248 -12.34 14.70 -4.23
C GLY A 248 -12.09 14.05 -5.59
N SER A 249 -12.36 14.78 -6.68
CA SER A 249 -12.14 14.31 -8.05
C SER A 249 -10.65 14.08 -8.36
N GLU A 250 -9.78 15.03 -8.00
CA GLU A 250 -8.35 14.94 -8.24
C GLU A 250 -7.68 13.85 -7.39
N ARG A 251 -8.14 13.66 -6.13
CA ARG A 251 -7.72 12.52 -5.31
C ARG A 251 -8.08 11.19 -5.97
N ASN A 252 -9.32 11.04 -6.43
CA ASN A 252 -9.77 9.82 -7.11
C ASN A 252 -8.98 9.55 -8.38
N SER A 253 -8.69 10.59 -9.17
CA SER A 253 -7.84 10.50 -10.37
C SER A 253 -6.46 9.92 -10.05
N TYR A 254 -5.82 10.40 -8.98
CA TYR A 254 -4.55 9.84 -8.52
C TYR A 254 -4.68 8.38 -8.05
N LEU A 255 -5.70 8.06 -7.26
CA LEU A 255 -5.94 6.69 -6.80
C LEU A 255 -6.20 5.72 -7.96
N ASP A 256 -6.89 6.16 -9.01
CA ASP A 256 -7.13 5.36 -10.21
C ASP A 256 -5.85 5.14 -11.01
N MET A 257 -4.97 6.14 -11.08
CA MET A 257 -3.62 5.96 -11.63
C MET A 257 -2.82 4.91 -10.84
N VAL A 258 -2.86 4.94 -9.50
CA VAL A 258 -2.19 3.96 -8.64
C VAL A 258 -2.76 2.56 -8.81
N LYS A 259 -4.09 2.42 -8.92
CA LYS A 259 -4.72 1.14 -9.28
C LYS A 259 -4.23 0.64 -10.63
N GLY A 260 -4.05 1.53 -11.61
CA GLY A 260 -3.41 1.21 -12.89
C GLY A 260 -1.98 0.65 -12.72
N TRP A 261 -1.16 1.23 -11.84
CA TRP A 261 0.19 0.71 -11.56
C TRP A 261 0.19 -0.73 -11.05
N SER A 262 -0.83 -1.13 -10.28
CA SER A 262 -0.95 -2.51 -9.78
C SER A 262 -1.19 -3.56 -10.87
N THR A 263 -1.61 -3.13 -12.06
CA THR A 263 -1.97 -3.99 -13.20
C THR A 263 -1.22 -3.62 -14.47
N THR A 264 -0.05 -2.97 -14.34
CA THR A 264 0.79 -2.58 -15.47
C THR A 264 2.20 -3.13 -15.26
N TYR A 265 2.72 -3.86 -16.25
CA TYR A 265 4.09 -4.38 -16.19
C TYR A 265 5.11 -3.26 -16.11
N LEU A 266 6.11 -3.39 -15.24
CA LEU A 266 7.18 -2.39 -15.10
C LEU A 266 8.08 -2.35 -16.33
N HIS A 267 8.37 -3.51 -16.93
CA HIS A 267 9.33 -3.62 -18.03
C HIS A 267 8.77 -3.18 -19.39
N THR A 268 7.49 -3.46 -19.68
CA THR A 268 6.84 -3.13 -20.97
C THR A 268 5.84 -1.98 -20.89
N LYS A 269 5.34 -1.64 -19.70
CA LYS A 269 4.22 -0.71 -19.48
C LYS A 269 2.90 -1.17 -20.09
N ALA A 270 2.82 -2.42 -20.53
CA ALA A 270 1.57 -3.02 -21.00
C ALA A 270 0.68 -3.40 -19.82
N SER A 271 -0.63 -3.49 -20.07
CA SER A 271 -1.58 -4.01 -19.07
C SER A 271 -1.30 -5.49 -18.82
N ASP A 272 -1.20 -5.84 -17.54
CA ASP A 272 -1.20 -7.22 -17.07
C ASP A 272 -2.66 -7.69 -16.98
N PRO A 273 -3.05 -8.82 -17.62
CA PRO A 273 -4.38 -9.40 -17.48
C PRO A 273 -4.64 -10.02 -16.10
N GLY A 274 -3.58 -10.21 -15.29
CA GLY A 274 -3.68 -10.70 -13.92
C GLY A 274 -4.44 -9.74 -13.00
N ARG A 275 -4.88 -10.28 -11.85
CA ARG A 275 -5.51 -9.46 -10.82
C ARG A 275 -4.47 -8.58 -10.11
N GLY A 276 -4.82 -7.32 -9.83
CA GLY A 276 -4.00 -6.44 -8.99
C GLY A 276 -4.26 -6.64 -7.49
N ALA A 277 -3.62 -5.82 -6.65
CA ALA A 277 -3.81 -5.84 -5.20
C ALA A 277 -5.21 -5.40 -4.77
N PHE A 278 -5.84 -4.54 -5.57
CA PHE A 278 -7.08 -3.86 -5.19
C PHE A 278 -8.29 -4.64 -5.68
N SER A 279 -9.04 -5.20 -4.73
CA SER A 279 -10.23 -5.97 -5.04
C SER A 279 -11.44 -5.05 -5.18
N LYS A 280 -12.11 -5.15 -6.33
CA LYS A 280 -13.42 -4.51 -6.52
C LYS A 280 -14.40 -5.28 -5.64
N GLY A 281 -14.77 -4.71 -4.50
CA GLY A 281 -15.82 -5.29 -3.65
C GLY A 281 -17.08 -5.59 -4.47
N VAL A 282 -17.72 -6.72 -4.21
CA VAL A 282 -19.00 -7.07 -4.83
C VAL A 282 -20.01 -6.01 -4.36
N LYS A 283 -20.46 -5.13 -5.26
CA LYS A 283 -21.63 -4.29 -5.00
C LYS A 283 -22.85 -5.20 -5.02
N ILE A 284 -23.30 -5.65 -3.84
CA ILE A 284 -24.59 -6.31 -3.70
C ILE A 284 -25.65 -5.21 -3.83
N SER A 285 -26.28 -5.12 -5.00
CA SER A 285 -27.51 -4.37 -5.16
C SER A 285 -28.63 -5.17 -4.50
N ILE A 286 -29.03 -4.78 -3.28
CA ILE A 286 -30.25 -5.28 -2.68
C ILE A 286 -31.40 -4.62 -3.45
N SER A 287 -31.94 -5.31 -4.45
CA SER A 287 -33.25 -4.98 -4.99
C SER A 287 -34.27 -5.42 -3.93
N HIS A 288 -34.86 -4.46 -3.22
CA HIS A 288 -36.09 -4.72 -2.51
C HIS A 288 -37.13 -5.15 -3.56
N LEU A 289 -37.55 -6.41 -3.48
CA LEU A 289 -38.76 -6.87 -4.15
C LEU A 289 -39.93 -6.37 -3.29
N ASP A 290 -40.70 -5.44 -3.85
CA ASP A 290 -42.02 -5.04 -3.34
C ASP A 290 -43.00 -6.22 -3.36
#